data_AF-A0A956ZM10-F1
#
_entry.id   AF-A0A956ZM10-F1
#
_cell.length_a   1.000
_cell.length_b   1.000
_cell.length_c   1.000
_cell.angle_alpha   90.00
_cell.angle_beta   90.00
_cell.angle_gamma   90.00
#
_symmetry.space_group_name_H-M   'P 1'
#
loop_
_entity.id
_entity.type
_entity.pdbx_description
1 polymer ?
#
loop_
_entity_poly.entity_id
_entity_poly.type
_entity_poly.pdbx_seq_one_letter_code
_entity_poly.pdbx_strand_id
1 'polypeptide(L)'
;LADEDPFLRVLGGPRTWPVLAPERYAEILDSLGFTDIEVVLRIYVHHLESRDSIVEWVKGTYLTYYKARLTEQEYEEFLKRYREGLYAALPDTRPVVYTYRRLLMHAVKAS
;
A
#
# COMPACT_ATOMS: atom_id res chain seq x y z
N LEU A 1 -10.05 6.99 -11.77
CA LEU A 1 -8.85 6.74 -12.61
C LEU A 1 -7.54 6.97 -11.83
N ALA A 2 -7.52 6.71 -10.52
CA ALA A 2 -6.32 6.81 -9.69
C ALA A 2 -6.05 5.47 -8.98
N ASP A 3 -6.34 4.35 -9.64
CA ASP A 3 -6.48 3.05 -8.95
C ASP A 3 -5.52 1.96 -9.40
N GLU A 4 -4.55 2.26 -10.25
CA GLU A 4 -3.51 1.28 -10.55
C GLU A 4 -2.19 1.82 -10.08
N ASP A 5 -1.91 1.51 -8.81
CA ASP A 5 -0.54 1.43 -8.37
C ASP A 5 0.16 0.40 -9.30
N PRO A 6 1.17 0.81 -10.09
CA PRO A 6 1.89 -0.08 -11.01
C PRO A 6 2.55 -1.27 -10.31
N PHE A 7 2.75 -1.20 -8.98
CA PHE A 7 3.23 -2.30 -8.14
C PHE A 7 2.20 -3.41 -7.94
N LEU A 8 0.91 -3.14 -8.17
CA LEU A 8 -0.19 -4.12 -8.01
C LEU A 8 -0.28 -5.10 -9.18
N ARG A 9 0.11 -4.68 -10.39
CA ARG A 9 0.10 -5.55 -11.59
C ARG A 9 1.11 -6.71 -11.48
N VAL A 10 2.20 -6.51 -10.74
CA VAL A 10 3.30 -7.47 -10.56
C VAL A 10 2.89 -8.69 -9.72
N LEU A 11 1.87 -8.55 -8.85
CA LEU A 11 1.45 -9.58 -7.91
C LEU A 11 0.27 -10.44 -8.41
N GLY A 12 -0.10 -10.37 -9.70
CA GLY A 12 -1.05 -11.29 -10.31
C GLY A 12 -2.51 -10.81 -10.41
N GLY A 13 -2.77 -9.51 -10.32
CA GLY A 13 -4.08 -8.92 -10.60
C GLY A 13 -4.38 -7.69 -9.75
N PRO A 14 -5.43 -6.90 -10.08
CA PRO A 14 -5.82 -5.75 -9.28
C PRO A 14 -6.27 -6.23 -7.91
N ARG A 15 -5.39 -6.11 -6.92
CA ARG A 15 -5.84 -6.25 -5.53
C ARG A 15 -6.77 -5.07 -5.27
N THR A 16 -8.02 -5.35 -4.91
CA THR A 16 -8.87 -4.35 -4.26
C THR A 16 -8.05 -3.74 -3.13
N TRP A 17 -7.99 -2.41 -3.08
CA TRP A 17 -7.33 -1.69 -1.98
C TRP A 17 -7.71 -2.39 -0.66
N PRO A 18 -6.76 -2.84 0.16
CA PRO A 18 -7.04 -3.79 1.24
C PRO A 18 -7.86 -3.17 2.39
N VAL A 19 -8.22 -1.90 2.25
CA VAL A 19 -9.10 -1.16 3.15
C VAL A 19 -10.23 -0.54 2.34
N LEU A 20 -11.35 -0.23 3.01
CA LEU A 20 -12.52 0.33 2.35
C LEU A 20 -12.25 1.76 1.82
N ALA A 21 -13.15 2.25 0.97
CA ALA A 21 -13.16 3.66 0.59
C ALA A 21 -13.38 4.55 1.84
N PRO A 22 -12.80 5.77 1.88
CA PRO A 22 -12.98 6.71 3.00
C PRO A 22 -14.45 6.90 3.42
N GLU A 23 -15.33 7.06 2.44
CA GLU A 23 -16.78 7.27 2.61
C GLU A 23 -17.40 6.09 3.37
N ARG A 24 -16.98 4.87 3.04
CA ARG A 24 -17.52 3.67 3.69
C ARG A 24 -17.13 3.59 5.16
N TYR A 25 -15.94 4.07 5.52
CA TYR A 25 -15.56 4.17 6.93
C TYR A 25 -16.37 5.23 7.67
N ALA A 26 -16.64 6.38 7.05
CA ALA A 26 -17.49 7.42 7.64
C ALA A 26 -18.90 6.87 7.92
N GLU A 27 -19.50 6.17 6.96
CA GLU A 27 -20.81 5.52 7.14
C GLU A 27 -20.82 4.47 8.26
N ILE A 28 -19.75 3.67 8.37
CA ILE A 28 -19.64 2.66 9.43
C ILE A 28 -19.56 3.35 10.80
N LEU A 29 -18.72 4.39 10.93
CA LEU A 29 -18.58 5.13 12.19
C LEU A 29 -19.88 5.82 12.61
N ASP A 30 -20.59 6.43 11.66
CA ASP A 30 -21.90 7.04 11.88
C ASP A 30 -22.93 5.99 12.33
N SER A 31 -23.00 4.84 11.65
CA SER A 31 -23.92 3.75 12.00
C SER A 31 -23.70 3.16 13.40
N LEU A 32 -22.50 3.33 13.94
CA LEU A 32 -22.12 2.91 15.29
C LEU A 32 -22.39 4.00 16.35
N GLY A 33 -22.96 5.14 15.98
CA GLY A 33 -23.30 6.24 16.88
C GLY A 33 -22.12 7.13 17.26
N PHE A 34 -21.03 7.13 16.49
CA PHE A 34 -19.97 8.12 16.70
C PHE A 34 -20.35 9.49 16.14
N THR A 35 -19.70 10.53 16.65
CA THR A 35 -19.88 11.94 16.28
C THR A 35 -18.52 12.56 15.95
N ASP A 36 -18.49 13.79 15.41
CA ASP A 36 -17.25 14.49 15.00
C ASP A 36 -16.34 13.63 14.10
N ILE A 37 -16.96 12.93 13.14
CA ILE A 37 -16.28 11.97 12.26
C ILE A 37 -15.46 12.71 11.20
N GLU A 38 -14.18 12.43 11.15
CA GLU A 38 -13.26 12.89 10.11
C GLU A 38 -12.53 11.69 9.51
N VAL A 39 -12.56 11.56 8.18
CA VAL A 39 -11.81 10.55 7.44
C VAL A 39 -10.96 11.23 6.36
N VAL A 40 -9.64 11.02 6.42
CA VAL A 40 -8.67 11.68 5.54
C VAL A 40 -7.84 10.66 4.79
N LEU A 41 -7.87 10.71 3.46
CA LEU A 41 -6.91 10.02 2.60
C LEU A 41 -5.71 10.96 2.34
N ARG A 42 -4.57 10.67 2.96
CA ARG A 42 -3.33 11.41 2.78
C ARG A 42 -2.35 10.63 1.90
N ILE A 43 -1.77 11.30 0.90
CA ILE A 43 -0.74 10.74 0.02
C ILE A 43 0.60 11.38 0.38
N TYR A 44 1.54 10.57 0.85
CA TYR A 44 2.92 10.97 1.08
C TYR A 44 3.75 10.63 -0.15
N VAL A 45 4.63 11.54 -0.56
CA VAL A 45 5.53 11.35 -1.69
C VAL A 45 6.94 11.12 -1.18
N HIS A 46 7.55 10.03 -1.61
CA HIS A 46 8.93 9.69 -1.31
C HIS A 46 9.74 9.71 -2.60
N HIS A 47 10.88 10.40 -2.58
CA HIS A 47 11.86 10.33 -3.65
C HIS A 47 12.90 9.26 -3.25
N LEU A 48 12.86 8.14 -3.95
CA LEU A 48 13.76 7.02 -3.71
C LEU A 48 14.87 7.02 -4.75
N GLU A 49 16.07 6.61 -4.35
CA GLU A 49 17.25 6.66 -5.22
C GLU A 49 17.07 5.84 -6.51
N SER A 50 16.41 4.69 -6.40
CA SER A 50 16.16 3.78 -7.51
C SER A 50 14.91 2.95 -7.28
N ARG A 51 14.51 2.18 -8.30
CA ARG A 51 13.46 1.17 -8.19
C ARG A 51 13.81 0.05 -7.19
N ASP A 52 15.09 -0.30 -7.01
CA ASP A 52 15.50 -1.27 -5.97
C ASP A 52 15.19 -0.77 -4.55
N SER A 53 15.32 0.54 -4.32
CA SER A 53 14.97 1.15 -3.04
C SER A 53 13.48 1.01 -2.70
N ILE A 54 12.60 0.83 -3.69
CA ILE A 54 11.17 0.52 -3.45
C ILE A 54 11.03 -0.87 -2.83
N VAL A 55 11.78 -1.86 -3.32
CA VAL A 55 11.72 -3.23 -2.80
C VAL A 55 12.11 -3.25 -1.33
N GLU A 56 13.19 -2.57 -0.96
CA GLU A 56 13.62 -2.48 0.44
C GLU A 56 12.60 -1.71 1.30
N TRP A 57 11.98 -0.64 0.78
CA TRP A 57 10.89 0.06 1.47
C TRP A 57 9.67 -0.84 1.74
N VAL A 58 9.26 -1.63 0.74
CA VAL A 58 8.14 -2.57 0.85
C VAL A 58 8.49 -3.75 1.76
N LYS A 59 9.76 -4.18 1.79
CA LYS A 59 10.26 -5.19 2.75
C LYS A 59 10.07 -4.74 4.19
N GLY A 60 10.41 -3.49 4.51
CA GLY A 60 10.30 -2.94 5.86
C GLY A 60 8.86 -2.72 6.36
N THR A 61 7.88 -2.65 5.46
CA THR A 61 6.50 -2.24 5.81
C THR A 61 5.42 -3.29 5.56
N TYR A 62 5.64 -4.22 4.61
CA TYR A 62 4.59 -5.11 4.13
C TYR A 62 5.02 -6.58 4.07
N LEU A 63 6.28 -6.86 3.73
CA LEU A 63 6.72 -8.23 3.43
C LEU A 63 7.02 -9.09 4.65
N THR A 64 7.07 -8.51 5.85
CA THR A 64 7.12 -9.28 7.11
C THR A 64 5.94 -10.27 7.22
N TYR A 65 4.77 -9.91 6.70
CA TYR A 65 3.60 -10.80 6.67
C TYR A 65 3.85 -12.08 5.85
N TYR A 66 4.50 -11.95 4.68
CA TYR A 66 4.81 -13.06 3.79
C TYR A 66 6.03 -13.85 4.27
N LYS A 67 7.06 -13.15 4.75
CA LYS A 67 8.25 -13.78 5.34
C LYS A 67 7.89 -14.72 6.50
N ALA A 68 6.87 -14.38 7.29
CA ALA A 68 6.40 -15.22 8.38
C ALA A 68 5.64 -16.49 7.93
N ARG A 69 5.24 -16.59 6.66
CA ARG A 69 4.36 -17.66 6.12
C ARG A 69 5.00 -18.50 5.03
N LEU A 70 6.16 -18.07 4.53
CA LEU A 70 6.91 -18.73 3.48
C LEU A 70 8.20 -19.30 4.07
N THR A 71 8.70 -20.38 3.49
CA THR A 71 10.08 -20.80 3.70
C THR A 71 11.03 -19.75 3.12
N GLU A 72 12.29 -19.77 3.53
CA GLU A 72 13.30 -18.84 3.02
C GLU A 72 13.43 -18.91 1.49
N GLN A 73 13.39 -20.13 0.92
CA GLN A 73 13.47 -20.34 -0.52
C GLN A 73 12.26 -19.77 -1.27
N GLU A 74 11.05 -19.98 -0.75
CA GLU A 74 9.83 -19.42 -1.34
C GLU A 74 9.79 -17.89 -1.24
N TYR A 75 10.32 -17.33 -0.15
CA TYR A 75 10.40 -15.89 0.04
C TYR A 75 11.40 -15.23 -0.92
N GLU A 76 12.57 -15.84 -1.14
CA GLU A 76 13.56 -15.34 -2.11
C GLU A 76 13.03 -15.41 -3.55
N GLU A 77 12.36 -16.51 -3.92
CA GLU A 77 11.72 -16.63 -5.23
C GLU A 77 10.60 -15.61 -5.42
N PHE A 78 9.82 -15.34 -4.36
CA PHE A 78 8.81 -14.27 -4.37
C PHE A 78 9.45 -12.89 -4.59
N LEU A 79 10.53 -12.56 -3.86
CA LEU A 79 11.23 -11.28 -4.01
C LEU A 79 11.81 -11.10 -5.41
N LYS A 80 12.35 -12.18 -6.00
CA LYS A 80 12.85 -12.17 -7.37
C LYS A 80 11.75 -11.81 -8.37
N ARG A 81 10.61 -12.50 -8.32
CA ARG A 81 9.46 -12.22 -9.20
C ARG A 81 8.91 -10.81 -9.01
N TYR A 82 8.88 -10.35 -7.76
CA TYR A 82 8.47 -8.98 -7.43
C TYR A 82 9.39 -7.94 -8.08
N ARG A 83 10.72 -8.13 -8.01
CA ARG A 83 11.70 -7.26 -8.70
C ARG A 83 11.51 -7.28 -10.21
N GLU A 84 11.35 -8.45 -10.81
CA GLU A 84 11.17 -8.58 -12.27
C GLU A 84 9.95 -7.81 -12.77
N GLY A 85 8.80 -7.95 -12.10
CA GLY A 85 7.63 -7.17 -12.48
C GLY A 85 7.79 -5.68 -12.19
N LEU A 86 8.47 -5.30 -11.10
CA LEU A 86 8.77 -3.90 -10.81
C LEU A 86 9.55 -3.25 -11.95
N TYR A 87 10.54 -3.97 -12.48
CA TYR A 87 11.39 -3.50 -13.57
C TYR A 87 10.64 -3.40 -14.90
N ALA A 88 9.65 -4.25 -15.12
CA ALA A 88 8.78 -4.17 -16.29
C ALA A 88 7.77 -3.01 -16.18
N ALA A 89 7.31 -2.69 -14.97
CA ALA A 89 6.29 -1.67 -14.74
C ALA A 89 6.85 -0.25 -14.60
N LEU A 90 8.10 -0.10 -14.13
CA LEU A 90 8.72 1.20 -13.89
C LEU A 90 9.98 1.44 -14.72
N PRO A 91 10.15 2.66 -15.26
CA PRO A 91 11.41 3.06 -15.87
C PRO A 91 12.52 3.17 -14.81
N ASP A 92 13.78 2.95 -15.21
CA ASP A 92 14.97 3.16 -14.35
C ASP A 92 15.29 4.67 -14.24
N THR A 93 14.31 5.43 -13.75
CA THR A 93 14.44 6.86 -13.44
C THR A 93 15.09 7.04 -12.08
N ARG A 94 15.90 8.08 -11.90
CA ARG A 94 16.58 8.37 -10.64
C ARG A 94 16.53 9.87 -10.35
N PRO A 95 15.88 10.33 -9.26
CA PRO A 95 15.14 9.52 -8.28
C PRO A 95 13.80 8.99 -8.83
N VAL A 96 13.33 7.86 -8.30
CA VAL A 96 11.97 7.36 -8.53
C VAL A 96 11.00 8.00 -7.53
N VAL A 97 9.83 8.40 -8.00
CA VAL A 97 8.73 8.86 -7.14
C VAL A 97 7.93 7.66 -6.66
N TYR A 98 7.85 7.47 -5.34
CA TYR A 98 7.02 6.46 -4.69
C TYR A 98 5.94 7.13 -3.84
N THR A 99 4.67 6.85 -4.13
CA THR A 99 3.53 7.40 -3.39
C THR A 99 3.03 6.43 -2.34
N TYR A 100 2.79 6.92 -1.13
CA TYR A 100 2.34 6.13 0.00
C TYR A 100 1.06 6.67 0.62
N ARG A 101 -0.03 5.91 0.48
CA ARG A 101 -1.36 6.33 0.96
C ARG A 101 -1.55 5.97 2.43
N ARG A 102 -2.25 6.85 3.15
CA ARG A 102 -2.68 6.69 4.53
C ARG A 102 -4.13 7.09 4.66
N LEU A 103 -4.95 6.22 5.23
CA LEU A 103 -6.27 6.58 5.70
C LEU A 103 -6.17 6.90 7.20
N LEU A 104 -6.53 8.12 7.58
CA LEU A 104 -6.57 8.58 8.95
C LEU A 104 -8.04 8.79 9.33
N MET A 105 -8.43 8.34 10.52
CA MET A 105 -9.81 8.42 10.99
C MET A 105 -9.85 8.94 12.41
N HIS A 106 -10.71 9.91 12.65
CA HIS A 106 -11.05 10.46 13.97
C HIS A 106 -12.56 10.39 14.15
N ALA A 107 -13.00 10.02 15.36
CA ALA A 107 -14.40 9.99 15.74
C ALA A 107 -14.54 10.00 17.26
N VAL A 108 -15.59 10.64 17.76
CA VAL A 108 -15.91 10.78 19.20
C VAL A 108 -17.09 9.88 19.55
N LYS A 109 -16.96 9.07 20.60
CA LYS A 109 -18.07 8.23 21.08
C LYS A 109 -19.17 9.13 21.64
N ALA A 110 -20.41 8.95 21.18
CA ALA A 110 -21.56 9.65 21.77
C ALA A 110 -21.70 9.28 23.27
N SER A 111 -22.08 10.29 24.06
CA SER A 111 -22.34 10.15 25.51
C SER A 111 -23.66 9.45 25.79
#